data_AF-A0A8H4QQE0-F1
#
_entry.id   AF-A0A8H4QQE0-F1
#
_cell.length_a   1.000
_cell.length_b   1.000
_cell.length_c   1.000
_cell.angle_alpha   90.00
_cell.angle_beta   90.00
_cell.angle_gamma   90.00
#
_symmetry.space_group_name_H-M   'P 1'
#
loop_
_entity.id
_entity.type
_entity.pdbx_description
1 polymer ?
#
loop_
_entity_poly.entity_id
_entity_poly.type
_entity_poly.pdbx_seq_one_letter_code
_entity_poly.pdbx_strand_id
1 'polypeptide(L)'
;MTDAFHSGENARRRYKIFLRAFSTCHFCPLACKMNLPLALVAAFASLALDAKAQTIPAVLPTNWTSIGCFTDISTSRTLAATFLVQDPMTIETCISFCSAGGFIFSGVEFGRVCVKRYCKECYCDSTIQIPSQPAPASDCNMACSGNSQELCGGPVRMNIFQSNKPPPVIVQNVTVGTGLWTYEGCFTDSVLARTLGTGVNIPGGTTAESCIAACQAAGPFTFAGLENGHECWCDTAVHAPTQHVGDADCRMLCSATHAEYCGNANRLAIYQFSANGKPPGPQVCLDTSLTNFTLRAQFKNPGVTVGVVGSGQEVGGPNQSSVQLKVVAVEMAKNVLWTVLSACPKCCSEWPSLSLSNSIVSPHSIVVSTQQMTSTLTNDGESPNFVASIPAFPGSQTYCTITDSIAPIGSPPLLAFNGKTDAFSLCTNTSADARVDLVFSPVTGHPHYDLNACQPVNVQVITS
;
A
#
# COMPACT_ATOMS: atom_id res chain seq x y z
N MET A 1 -61.59 56.74 -9.35
CA MET A 1 -60.98 56.03 -10.50
C MET A 1 -60.93 54.55 -10.09
N THR A 2 -62.11 53.91 -10.02
CA THR A 2 -62.76 53.06 -11.06
C THR A 2 -62.04 51.71 -11.16
N ASP A 3 -62.51 50.69 -10.45
CA ASP A 3 -63.53 49.66 -10.85
C ASP A 3 -62.94 48.67 -11.88
N ALA A 4 -63.07 47.33 -11.79
CA ALA A 4 -64.29 46.55 -11.58
C ALA A 4 -64.00 45.03 -11.35
N PHE A 5 -64.86 44.37 -10.54
CA PHE A 5 -65.56 43.06 -10.71
C PHE A 5 -64.82 41.74 -11.14
N HIS A 6 -65.29 40.51 -10.89
CA HIS A 6 -66.08 39.76 -9.88
C HIS A 6 -66.15 38.28 -10.34
N SER A 7 -66.54 37.37 -9.43
CA SER A 7 -67.07 35.99 -9.63
C SER A 7 -66.09 34.81 -9.38
N GLY A 8 -66.46 33.75 -8.65
CA GLY A 8 -67.74 33.43 -8.01
C GLY A 8 -67.64 32.37 -6.90
N GLU A 9 -68.60 32.46 -5.97
CA GLU A 9 -68.84 31.55 -4.85
C GLU A 9 -69.47 30.21 -5.28
N ASN A 10 -69.24 29.15 -4.47
CA ASN A 10 -70.24 28.20 -3.95
C ASN A 10 -69.51 27.06 -3.20
N ALA A 11 -69.95 26.41 -2.13
CA ALA A 11 -70.79 26.72 -0.97
C ALA A 11 -70.73 25.46 -0.06
N ARG A 12 -70.46 25.63 1.25
CA ARG A 12 -71.03 24.90 2.42
C ARG A 12 -70.91 23.35 2.55
N ARG A 13 -70.19 22.87 3.59
CA ARG A 13 -70.68 22.24 4.86
C ARG A 13 -69.53 21.48 5.57
N ARG A 14 -68.98 21.96 6.71
CA ARG A 14 -69.31 21.70 8.16
C ARG A 14 -68.95 20.27 8.63
N TYR A 15 -68.33 19.94 9.77
CA TYR A 15 -67.99 20.54 11.09
C TYR A 15 -67.05 19.50 11.82
N LYS A 16 -65.92 19.80 12.50
CA LYS A 16 -65.64 20.40 13.84
C LYS A 16 -65.74 19.47 15.10
N ILE A 17 -64.59 19.34 15.83
CA ILE A 17 -64.32 19.27 17.32
C ILE A 17 -64.62 17.90 18.03
N PHE A 18 -63.81 17.30 18.93
CA PHE A 18 -63.41 17.74 20.29
C PHE A 18 -62.25 16.96 20.95
N LEU A 19 -61.53 17.66 21.84
CA LEU A 19 -60.48 17.22 22.77
C LEU A 19 -61.04 17.06 24.21
N ARG A 20 -60.43 16.13 24.95
CA ARG A 20 -60.17 16.07 26.42
C ARG A 20 -61.24 15.64 27.44
N ALA A 21 -60.68 14.89 28.40
CA ALA A 21 -60.96 14.74 29.83
C ALA A 21 -61.90 13.61 30.27
N PHE A 22 -61.39 12.69 31.10
CA PHE A 22 -62.07 12.24 32.32
C PHE A 22 -61.05 11.75 33.36
N SER A 23 -61.15 12.33 34.56
CA SER A 23 -60.51 11.91 35.81
C SER A 23 -61.63 11.65 36.83
N THR A 24 -61.43 10.61 37.65
CA THR A 24 -62.08 10.28 38.94
C THR A 24 -63.61 10.14 39.05
N CYS A 25 -64.08 8.96 39.49
CA CYS A 25 -65.18 8.85 40.46
C CYS A 25 -65.18 7.49 41.22
N HIS A 26 -65.67 7.53 42.47
CA HIS A 26 -65.62 6.56 43.57
C HIS A 26 -66.84 5.59 43.62
N PHE A 27 -66.61 4.38 44.18
CA PHE A 27 -67.47 3.47 44.99
C PHE A 27 -69.01 3.42 44.81
N CYS A 28 -69.56 2.23 44.52
CA CYS A 28 -70.34 1.33 45.44
C CYS A 28 -71.06 0.18 44.66
N PRO A 29 -71.48 -0.92 45.33
CA PRO A 29 -71.42 -2.28 44.80
C PRO A 29 -72.79 -2.95 44.60
N LEU A 30 -72.84 -4.05 43.84
CA LEU A 30 -73.82 -5.12 44.05
C LEU A 30 -73.38 -6.39 43.32
N ALA A 31 -73.10 -7.42 44.12
CA ALA A 31 -72.84 -8.77 43.67
C ALA A 31 -74.15 -9.46 43.25
N CYS A 32 -74.15 -10.14 42.10
CA CYS A 32 -74.81 -11.44 42.01
C CYS A 32 -74.40 -12.21 40.74
N LYS A 33 -73.88 -13.42 40.98
CA LYS A 33 -73.96 -14.63 40.14
C LYS A 33 -73.24 -14.59 38.78
N MET A 34 -72.08 -15.25 38.74
CA MET A 34 -71.95 -16.59 38.14
C MET A 34 -70.52 -17.11 38.31
N ASN A 35 -70.42 -18.33 38.84
CA ASN A 35 -69.18 -19.10 38.98
C ASN A 35 -68.55 -19.36 37.60
N LEU A 36 -67.27 -19.04 37.44
CA LEU A 36 -66.36 -19.70 36.50
C LEU A 36 -65.00 -19.87 37.22
N PRO A 37 -64.28 -21.00 37.03
CA PRO A 37 -63.28 -21.46 37.96
C PRO A 37 -61.99 -20.62 37.89
N LEU A 38 -61.36 -20.53 39.06
CA LEU A 38 -60.13 -19.84 39.40
C LEU A 38 -58.91 -20.51 38.74
N ALA A 39 -58.83 -20.50 37.41
CA ALA A 39 -57.71 -21.07 36.68
C ALA A 39 -57.47 -20.35 35.35
N LEU A 40 -57.42 -19.00 35.35
CA LEU A 40 -57.00 -18.24 34.15
C LEU A 40 -56.59 -16.78 34.43
N VAL A 41 -56.12 -16.44 35.64
CA VAL A 41 -55.59 -15.10 35.96
C VAL A 41 -54.09 -15.15 36.26
N ALA A 42 -53.33 -15.92 35.49
CA ALA A 42 -51.87 -15.93 35.54
C ALA A 42 -51.27 -16.20 34.16
N ALA A 43 -51.59 -15.36 33.18
CA ALA A 43 -50.91 -15.38 31.87
C ALA A 43 -51.00 -14.03 31.13
N PHE A 44 -50.80 -12.90 31.81
CA PHE A 44 -50.54 -11.62 31.13
C PHE A 44 -49.49 -10.77 31.88
N ALA A 45 -48.51 -11.43 32.51
CA ALA A 45 -47.27 -10.79 32.93
C ALA A 45 -46.12 -11.40 32.10
N SER A 46 -45.39 -10.52 31.41
CA SER A 46 -44.11 -10.78 30.75
C SER A 46 -44.14 -11.52 29.41
N LEU A 47 -44.61 -10.82 28.36
CA LEU A 47 -43.87 -10.79 27.10
C LEU A 47 -43.14 -9.45 27.03
N ALA A 48 -42.13 -9.28 27.89
CA ALA A 48 -41.05 -8.38 27.53
C ALA A 48 -40.33 -9.07 26.36
N LEU A 49 -40.55 -8.59 25.14
CA LEU A 49 -39.64 -8.88 24.04
C LEU A 49 -38.26 -8.49 24.56
N ASP A 50 -37.35 -9.45 24.63
CA ASP A 50 -35.95 -9.22 24.98
C ASP A 50 -35.32 -8.46 23.80
N ALA A 51 -35.64 -7.16 23.69
CA ALA A 51 -35.07 -6.26 22.71
C ALA A 51 -33.62 -6.02 23.13
N LYS A 52 -32.76 -6.97 22.75
CA LYS A 52 -31.31 -6.89 22.94
C LYS A 52 -30.85 -5.53 22.39
N ALA A 53 -30.28 -4.70 23.26
CA ALA A 53 -29.84 -3.36 22.89
C ALA A 53 -28.84 -3.45 21.71
N GLN A 54 -29.01 -2.58 20.72
CA GLN A 54 -28.06 -2.45 19.62
C GLN A 54 -26.74 -1.92 20.17
N THR A 55 -25.63 -2.55 19.79
CA THR A 55 -24.32 -2.21 20.33
C THR A 55 -23.26 -2.34 19.24
N ILE A 56 -22.10 -1.73 19.46
CA ILE A 56 -20.90 -2.12 18.73
C ILE A 56 -20.48 -3.51 19.24
N PRO A 57 -20.17 -4.49 18.36
CA PRO A 57 -19.71 -5.80 18.76
C PRO A 57 -18.56 -5.73 19.75
N ALA A 58 -18.65 -6.50 20.83
CA ALA A 58 -17.56 -6.62 21.81
C ALA A 58 -16.32 -7.33 21.23
N VAL A 59 -16.50 -8.09 20.16
CA VAL A 59 -15.42 -8.77 19.42
C VAL A 59 -15.45 -8.26 17.99
N LEU A 60 -14.50 -7.38 17.67
CA LEU A 60 -14.21 -6.94 16.32
C LEU A 60 -13.17 -7.89 15.68
N PRO A 61 -12.98 -7.86 14.35
CA PRO A 61 -11.84 -8.51 13.72
C PRO A 61 -10.55 -8.13 14.43
N THR A 62 -9.64 -9.11 14.60
CA THR A 62 -8.40 -8.94 15.38
C THR A 62 -7.67 -7.66 14.96
N ASN A 63 -7.20 -6.90 15.95
CA ASN A 63 -6.46 -5.64 15.80
C ASN A 63 -7.28 -4.40 15.41
N TRP A 64 -8.62 -4.45 15.47
CA TRP A 64 -9.47 -3.28 15.28
C TRP A 64 -10.18 -2.86 16.57
N THR A 65 -10.37 -1.55 16.71
CA THR A 65 -11.08 -0.94 17.84
C THR A 65 -12.05 0.12 17.32
N SER A 66 -13.19 0.30 18.00
CA SER A 66 -14.07 1.44 17.70
C SER A 66 -13.49 2.71 18.31
N ILE A 67 -13.40 3.78 17.52
CA ILE A 67 -12.96 5.10 17.98
C ILE A 67 -14.13 6.09 18.11
N GLY A 68 -15.36 5.62 17.89
CA GLY A 68 -16.60 6.34 18.17
C GLY A 68 -17.34 6.83 16.94
N CYS A 69 -18.28 7.74 17.19
CA CYS A 69 -19.14 8.36 16.18
C CYS A 69 -18.50 9.66 15.69
N PHE A 70 -18.53 9.91 14.39
CA PHE A 70 -18.00 11.11 13.76
C PHE A 70 -19.05 11.75 12.85
N THR A 71 -19.01 13.07 12.72
CA THR A 71 -19.80 13.77 11.70
C THR A 71 -19.36 13.34 10.31
N ASP A 72 -20.25 13.19 9.34
CA ASP A 72 -19.90 12.99 7.94
C ASP A 72 -20.71 13.92 7.04
N ILE A 73 -20.04 14.73 6.22
CA ILE A 73 -20.71 15.70 5.34
C ILE A 73 -20.50 15.31 3.88
N SER A 74 -21.57 15.34 3.09
CA SER A 74 -21.54 14.80 1.72
C SER A 74 -20.58 15.53 0.77
N THR A 75 -20.24 16.79 1.05
CA THR A 75 -19.29 17.59 0.25
C THR A 75 -17.83 17.40 0.67
N SER A 76 -17.56 16.78 1.82
CA SER A 76 -16.23 16.52 2.36
C SER A 76 -16.34 15.31 3.28
N ARG A 77 -16.25 14.13 2.67
CA ARG A 77 -16.45 12.86 3.37
C ARG A 77 -15.37 12.65 4.41
N THR A 78 -15.76 12.15 5.57
CA THR A 78 -14.87 11.86 6.69
C THR A 78 -13.82 10.80 6.36
N LEU A 79 -14.21 9.78 5.59
CA LEU A 79 -13.33 8.78 5.00
C LEU A 79 -13.60 8.79 3.50
N ALA A 80 -12.61 9.15 2.69
CA ALA A 80 -12.81 9.49 1.29
C ALA A 80 -12.01 8.63 0.31
N ALA A 81 -11.05 7.84 0.80
CA ALA A 81 -10.13 7.11 -0.07
C ALA A 81 -10.83 6.03 -0.92
N THR A 82 -11.70 5.21 -0.32
CA THR A 82 -12.54 4.26 -1.07
C THR A 82 -13.81 3.90 -0.30
N PHE A 83 -14.74 3.26 -0.99
CA PHE A 83 -15.99 2.82 -0.40
C PHE A 83 -16.50 1.51 -1.00
N LEU A 84 -17.30 0.80 -0.23
CA LEU A 84 -18.02 -0.41 -0.62
C LEU A 84 -19.50 -0.21 -0.32
N VAL A 85 -20.33 -0.39 -1.34
CA VAL A 85 -21.78 -0.47 -1.18
C VAL A 85 -22.21 -1.92 -1.37
N GLN A 86 -22.71 -2.56 -0.33
CA GLN A 86 -23.22 -3.92 -0.40
C GLN A 86 -24.42 -4.15 0.51
N ASP A 87 -25.16 -5.21 0.23
CA ASP A 87 -26.22 -5.72 1.10
C ASP A 87 -26.13 -7.25 1.13
N PRO A 88 -25.98 -7.88 2.30
CA PRO A 88 -25.94 -7.30 3.66
C PRO A 88 -24.66 -6.51 3.99
N MET A 89 -24.76 -5.47 4.82
CA MET A 89 -23.62 -4.74 5.43
C MET A 89 -23.56 -4.97 6.94
N THR A 90 -22.38 -5.33 7.46
CA THR A 90 -22.05 -5.42 8.90
C THR A 90 -20.75 -4.66 9.19
N ILE A 91 -20.47 -4.41 10.47
CA ILE A 91 -19.20 -3.79 10.89
C ILE A 91 -18.00 -4.63 10.43
N GLU A 92 -18.06 -5.95 10.60
CA GLU A 92 -16.99 -6.88 10.25
C GLU A 92 -16.73 -6.92 8.75
N THR A 93 -17.79 -6.86 7.94
CA THR A 93 -17.63 -6.84 6.48
C THR A 93 -16.92 -5.57 6.01
N CYS A 94 -17.22 -4.42 6.63
CA CYS A 94 -16.57 -3.17 6.29
C CYS A 94 -15.11 -3.14 6.77
N ILE A 95 -14.84 -3.59 8.00
CA ILE A 95 -13.49 -3.72 8.53
C ILE A 95 -12.65 -4.65 7.64
N SER A 96 -13.21 -5.79 7.22
CA SER A 96 -12.51 -6.74 6.37
C SER A 96 -12.15 -6.15 5.01
N PHE A 97 -13.08 -5.40 4.40
CA PHE A 97 -12.83 -4.69 3.14
C PHE A 97 -11.72 -3.64 3.28
N CYS A 98 -11.79 -2.78 4.30
CA CYS A 98 -10.77 -1.75 4.53
C CYS A 98 -9.41 -2.34 4.89
N SER A 99 -9.39 -3.38 5.73
CA SER A 99 -8.18 -4.11 6.10
C SER A 99 -7.51 -4.76 4.89
N ALA A 100 -8.29 -5.37 3.98
CA ALA A 100 -7.79 -5.95 2.74
C ALA A 100 -7.23 -4.89 1.77
N GLY A 101 -7.84 -3.69 1.75
CA GLY A 101 -7.32 -2.53 1.03
C GLY A 101 -6.12 -1.84 1.70
N GLY A 102 -5.65 -2.33 2.85
CA GLY A 102 -4.52 -1.76 3.57
C GLY A 102 -4.82 -0.47 4.35
N PHE A 103 -6.08 -0.08 4.47
CA PHE A 103 -6.52 1.12 5.19
C PHE A 103 -6.49 0.91 6.70
N ILE A 104 -6.23 1.99 7.44
CA ILE A 104 -6.20 1.94 8.92
C ILE A 104 -7.52 2.38 9.57
N PHE A 105 -8.41 3.03 8.82
CA PHE A 105 -9.76 3.38 9.24
C PHE A 105 -10.81 2.69 8.37
N SER A 106 -11.89 2.32 9.04
CA SER A 106 -13.09 1.75 8.47
C SER A 106 -14.28 2.48 9.06
N GLY A 107 -15.24 2.87 8.23
CA GLY A 107 -16.39 3.63 8.66
C GLY A 107 -17.68 3.10 8.05
N VAL A 108 -18.72 2.98 8.85
CA VAL A 108 -20.04 2.56 8.39
C VAL A 108 -21.05 3.70 8.56
N GLU A 109 -21.81 3.97 7.49
CA GLU A 109 -22.86 4.99 7.47
C GLU A 109 -24.21 4.41 6.98
N PHE A 110 -25.30 4.90 7.57
CA PHE A 110 -26.69 4.81 7.08
C PHE A 110 -27.39 3.44 7.07
N GLY A 111 -27.21 2.59 8.10
CA GLY A 111 -27.57 1.17 8.07
C GLY A 111 -28.99 0.63 7.74
N ARG A 112 -30.09 1.43 7.55
CA ARG A 112 -31.45 0.87 7.26
C ARG A 112 -32.40 1.64 6.34
N VAL A 113 -32.55 2.96 6.47
CA VAL A 113 -33.66 3.67 5.81
C VAL A 113 -33.27 4.12 4.40
N CYS A 114 -33.46 3.23 3.42
CA CYS A 114 -33.15 3.52 2.03
C CYS A 114 -34.25 4.38 1.37
N VAL A 115 -33.95 5.63 1.04
CA VAL A 115 -34.70 6.37 0.01
C VAL A 115 -33.79 6.49 -1.21
N LYS A 116 -33.88 5.49 -2.11
CA LYS A 116 -33.00 5.25 -3.27
C LYS A 116 -31.70 4.49 -2.92
N ARG A 117 -31.06 3.89 -3.94
CA ARG A 117 -30.09 2.77 -3.90
C ARG A 117 -28.74 3.01 -3.16
N TYR A 118 -28.61 4.03 -2.31
CA TYR A 118 -27.33 4.47 -1.72
C TYR A 118 -27.39 4.69 -0.21
N CYS A 119 -27.58 3.62 0.58
CA CYS A 119 -27.69 3.75 2.05
C CYS A 119 -27.03 2.58 2.79
N LYS A 120 -25.90 2.07 2.28
CA LYS A 120 -25.24 0.88 2.83
C LYS A 120 -23.75 1.03 2.62
N GLU A 121 -23.19 2.04 3.28
CA GLU A 121 -21.92 2.59 2.85
C GLU A 121 -20.84 2.22 3.87
N CYS A 122 -19.91 1.41 3.40
CA CYS A 122 -18.64 1.19 4.05
C CYS A 122 -17.63 2.15 3.42
N TYR A 123 -16.87 2.86 4.22
CA TYR A 123 -15.83 3.79 3.80
C TYR A 123 -14.51 3.41 4.42
N CYS A 124 -13.43 3.60 3.67
CA CYS A 124 -12.09 3.34 4.12
C CYS A 124 -11.20 4.55 3.87
N ASP A 125 -10.26 4.76 4.77
CA ASP A 125 -9.22 5.77 4.63
C ASP A 125 -8.05 5.38 5.56
N SER A 126 -6.89 6.02 5.37
CA SER A 126 -5.83 5.98 6.38
C SER A 126 -5.67 7.30 7.12
N THR A 127 -6.59 8.24 6.86
CA THR A 127 -6.74 9.51 7.57
C THR A 127 -8.20 9.83 7.83
N ILE A 128 -8.49 10.54 8.92
CA ILE A 128 -9.80 11.16 9.13
C ILE A 128 -9.73 12.55 8.50
N GLN A 129 -10.54 12.77 7.46
CA GLN A 129 -10.53 14.01 6.69
C GLN A 129 -11.14 15.18 7.48
N ILE A 130 -10.57 16.36 7.31
CA ILE A 130 -11.11 17.62 7.85
C ILE A 130 -12.27 18.05 6.94
N PRO A 131 -13.43 18.52 7.49
CA PRO A 131 -13.61 19.06 8.83
C PRO A 131 -14.22 18.09 9.86
N SER A 132 -14.15 16.77 9.66
CA SER A 132 -14.79 15.79 10.53
C SER A 132 -14.45 15.98 12.02
N GLN A 133 -15.45 15.83 12.89
CA GLN A 133 -15.33 15.93 14.34
C GLN A 133 -16.01 14.75 15.04
N PRO A 134 -15.55 14.38 16.25
CA PRO A 134 -16.28 13.46 17.11
C PRO A 134 -17.71 13.95 17.36
N ALA A 135 -18.66 13.02 17.36
CA ALA A 135 -20.08 13.23 17.62
C ALA A 135 -20.55 12.34 18.79
N PRO A 136 -21.69 12.68 19.44
CA PRO A 136 -22.27 11.83 20.45
C PRO A 136 -22.56 10.42 19.91
N ALA A 137 -22.22 9.38 20.67
CA ALA A 137 -22.48 7.99 20.26
C ALA A 137 -23.97 7.70 19.95
N SER A 138 -24.87 8.45 20.59
CA SER A 138 -26.32 8.40 20.34
C SER A 138 -26.74 8.83 18.93
N ASP A 139 -25.88 9.56 18.21
CA ASP A 139 -26.15 10.00 16.84
C ASP A 139 -25.87 8.88 15.82
N CYS A 140 -25.04 7.90 16.18
CA CYS A 140 -24.73 6.72 15.37
C CYS A 140 -25.58 5.52 15.81
N ASN A 141 -26.91 5.67 15.73
CA ASN A 141 -27.90 4.74 16.30
C ASN A 141 -28.67 3.90 15.27
N MET A 142 -28.26 3.89 14.00
CA MET A 142 -28.92 3.09 12.97
C MET A 142 -28.39 1.66 12.98
N ALA A 143 -29.30 0.69 13.02
CA ALA A 143 -28.90 -0.71 12.96
C ALA A 143 -28.25 -1.07 11.61
N CYS A 144 -27.33 -2.03 11.57
CA CYS A 144 -26.76 -2.51 10.31
C CYS A 144 -27.80 -3.29 9.47
N SER A 145 -27.61 -3.35 8.14
CA SER A 145 -28.52 -4.08 7.25
C SER A 145 -28.32 -5.59 7.32
N GLY A 146 -27.07 -6.03 7.52
CA GLY A 146 -26.68 -7.42 7.69
C GLY A 146 -26.82 -7.97 9.11
N ASN A 147 -26.79 -7.09 10.12
CA ASN A 147 -27.00 -7.48 11.51
C ASN A 147 -27.78 -6.40 12.27
N SER A 148 -29.01 -6.72 12.69
CA SER A 148 -29.88 -5.79 13.42
C SER A 148 -29.43 -5.45 14.84
N GLN A 149 -28.45 -6.20 15.37
CA GLN A 149 -27.89 -5.99 16.71
C GLN A 149 -26.68 -5.04 16.69
N GLU A 150 -26.17 -4.68 15.52
CA GLU A 150 -25.01 -3.81 15.33
C GLU A 150 -25.42 -2.38 14.95
N LEU A 151 -24.59 -1.40 15.28
CA LEU A 151 -24.79 0.02 14.92
C LEU A 151 -23.91 0.43 13.72
N CYS A 152 -24.55 0.82 12.62
CA CYS A 152 -23.93 1.28 11.38
C CYS A 152 -24.22 2.76 11.11
N GLY A 153 -23.71 3.63 11.99
CA GLY A 153 -23.76 5.08 11.82
C GLY A 153 -25.17 5.67 12.00
N GLY A 154 -25.41 6.77 11.31
CA GLY A 154 -26.65 7.53 11.29
C GLY A 154 -26.68 8.47 10.08
N PRO A 155 -27.72 9.31 9.92
CA PRO A 155 -27.71 10.34 8.90
C PRO A 155 -26.56 11.30 9.17
N VAL A 156 -25.65 11.50 8.20
CA VAL A 156 -24.47 12.38 8.33
C VAL A 156 -23.59 12.04 9.54
N ARG A 157 -23.52 10.74 9.87
CA ARG A 157 -22.89 10.20 11.08
C ARG A 157 -22.29 8.83 10.82
N MET A 158 -20.99 8.71 11.08
CA MET A 158 -20.22 7.50 10.79
C MET A 158 -19.67 6.89 12.07
N ASN A 159 -19.91 5.59 12.29
CA ASN A 159 -19.13 4.85 13.29
C ASN A 159 -17.78 4.53 12.66
N ILE A 160 -16.69 5.00 13.27
CA ILE A 160 -15.32 4.75 12.79
C ILE A 160 -14.63 3.72 13.67
N PHE A 161 -13.91 2.83 13.00
CA PHE A 161 -13.05 1.80 13.55
C PHE A 161 -11.64 2.05 13.07
N GLN A 162 -10.68 1.77 13.95
CA GLN A 162 -9.26 1.96 13.71
C GLN A 162 -8.50 0.65 13.91
N SER A 163 -7.60 0.34 12.98
CA SER A 163 -6.64 -0.76 13.10
C SER A 163 -5.44 -0.36 13.98
N ASN A 164 -4.71 -1.34 14.51
CA ASN A 164 -3.45 -1.10 15.21
C ASN A 164 -2.24 -0.79 14.30
N LYS A 165 -2.43 -0.67 12.98
CA LYS A 165 -1.36 -0.29 12.07
C LYS A 165 -0.92 1.17 12.35
N PRO A 166 0.37 1.50 12.14
CA PRO A 166 0.84 2.87 12.27
C PRO A 166 0.07 3.84 11.36
N PRO A 167 -0.16 5.09 11.80
CA PRO A 167 -0.71 6.12 10.92
C PRO A 167 0.28 6.47 9.81
N PRO A 168 -0.19 7.03 8.68
CA PRO A 168 0.70 7.50 7.64
C PRO A 168 1.62 8.61 8.16
N VAL A 169 2.85 8.63 7.64
CA VAL A 169 3.88 9.59 8.04
C VAL A 169 4.39 10.40 6.86
N ILE A 170 4.95 11.57 7.14
CA ILE A 170 5.85 12.23 6.19
C ILE A 170 7.22 11.60 6.42
N VAL A 171 7.74 10.92 5.39
CA VAL A 171 9.08 10.34 5.44
C VAL A 171 10.09 11.48 5.59
N GLN A 172 10.81 11.53 6.70
CA GLN A 172 11.72 12.65 6.96
C GLN A 172 13.03 12.53 6.20
N ASN A 173 13.51 11.30 6.02
CA ASN A 173 14.77 11.01 5.36
C ASN A 173 14.63 9.79 4.46
N VAL A 174 15.11 9.92 3.24
CA VAL A 174 15.14 8.84 2.25
C VAL A 174 16.58 8.63 1.83
N THR A 175 17.03 7.37 1.87
CA THR A 175 18.37 7.01 1.39
C THR A 175 18.24 6.21 0.11
N VAL A 176 18.79 6.73 -1.00
CA VAL A 176 18.88 6.01 -2.28
C VAL A 176 20.34 5.97 -2.71
N GLY A 177 20.89 4.76 -2.88
CA GLY A 177 22.33 4.56 -3.03
C GLY A 177 23.12 5.11 -1.83
N THR A 178 24.04 6.03 -2.09
CA THR A 178 24.82 6.76 -1.06
C THR A 178 24.26 8.15 -0.75
N GLY A 179 23.15 8.51 -1.40
CA GLY A 179 22.52 9.80 -1.29
C GLY A 179 21.53 9.89 -0.15
N LEU A 180 21.68 10.87 0.74
CA LEU A 180 20.64 11.23 1.71
C LEU A 180 19.77 12.34 1.13
N TRP A 181 18.46 12.11 1.14
CA TRP A 181 17.46 13.11 0.83
C TRP A 181 16.67 13.41 2.10
N THR A 182 16.46 14.69 2.38
CA THR A 182 15.77 15.16 3.58
C THR A 182 14.54 15.95 3.17
N TYR A 183 13.44 15.74 3.90
CA TYR A 183 12.21 16.49 3.71
C TYR A 183 12.44 17.96 4.11
N GLU A 184 12.21 18.87 3.17
CA GLU A 184 12.40 20.31 3.39
C GLU A 184 11.11 21.02 3.79
N GLY A 185 9.95 20.39 3.55
CA GLY A 185 8.66 20.94 3.93
C GLY A 185 7.58 20.83 2.85
N CYS A 186 6.43 21.41 3.16
CA CYS A 186 5.28 21.50 2.26
C CYS A 186 5.26 22.84 1.55
N PHE A 187 5.13 22.83 0.22
CA PHE A 187 5.22 24.03 -0.61
C PHE A 187 4.00 24.17 -1.51
N THR A 188 3.52 25.39 -1.75
CA THR A 188 2.42 25.61 -2.71
C THR A 188 2.89 25.38 -4.14
N ASP A 189 2.07 24.74 -4.97
CA ASP A 189 2.34 24.59 -6.40
C ASP A 189 1.30 25.29 -7.29
N SER A 190 1.67 25.57 -8.54
CA SER A 190 0.76 26.10 -9.55
C SER A 190 1.10 25.58 -10.94
N VAL A 191 0.07 25.13 -11.67
CA VAL A 191 0.21 24.72 -13.08
C VAL A 191 0.75 25.84 -13.99
N LEU A 192 0.56 27.10 -13.63
CA LEU A 192 1.04 28.26 -14.41
C LEU A 192 2.48 28.66 -14.06
N ALA A 193 2.96 28.26 -12.89
CA ALA A 193 4.29 28.57 -12.37
C ALA A 193 4.72 27.42 -11.46
N ARG A 194 5.16 26.32 -12.07
CA ARG A 194 5.53 25.09 -11.38
C ARG A 194 6.72 25.35 -10.45
N THR A 195 6.62 24.83 -9.24
CA THR A 195 7.66 24.91 -8.21
C THR A 195 8.86 24.05 -8.58
N LEU A 196 8.60 22.87 -9.16
CA LEU A 196 9.58 21.97 -9.76
C LEU A 196 9.14 21.67 -11.20
N GLY A 197 10.03 21.87 -12.18
CA GLY A 197 9.67 21.95 -13.59
C GLY A 197 9.56 20.62 -14.33
N THR A 198 10.16 19.54 -13.83
CA THR A 198 10.24 18.26 -14.56
C THR A 198 9.34 17.20 -13.92
N GLY A 199 8.18 16.93 -14.51
CA GLY A 199 7.34 15.80 -14.11
C GLY A 199 7.94 14.46 -14.56
N VAL A 200 7.95 13.46 -13.68
CA VAL A 200 8.35 12.09 -13.99
C VAL A 200 7.21 11.12 -13.68
N ASN A 201 7.04 10.12 -14.55
CA ASN A 201 5.98 9.12 -14.40
C ASN A 201 6.52 7.90 -13.67
N ILE A 202 5.78 7.40 -12.68
CA ILE A 202 6.16 6.24 -11.87
C ILE A 202 5.09 5.17 -12.02
N PRO A 203 5.30 4.18 -12.91
CA PRO A 203 4.41 3.04 -13.02
C PRO A 203 4.33 2.30 -11.69
N GLY A 204 3.11 2.05 -11.20
CA GLY A 204 2.86 1.39 -9.91
C GLY A 204 2.56 2.34 -8.74
N GLY A 205 2.70 3.65 -8.95
CA GLY A 205 2.35 4.69 -7.97
C GLY A 205 3.57 5.31 -7.27
N THR A 206 3.30 6.35 -6.51
CA THR A 206 4.33 7.26 -6.00
C THR A 206 4.48 7.09 -4.49
N THR A 207 5.72 6.97 -4.00
CA THR A 207 6.17 7.12 -2.61
C THR A 207 7.34 8.09 -2.57
N ALA A 208 7.78 8.52 -1.38
CA ALA A 208 8.95 9.39 -1.27
C ALA A 208 10.19 8.76 -1.94
N GLU A 209 10.42 7.46 -1.68
CA GLU A 209 11.50 6.67 -2.24
C GLU A 209 11.39 6.53 -3.75
N SER A 210 10.20 6.16 -4.28
CA SER A 210 10.05 5.95 -5.71
C SER A 210 10.18 7.25 -6.50
N CYS A 211 9.69 8.37 -5.94
CA CYS A 211 9.83 9.69 -6.55
C CYS A 211 11.28 10.16 -6.59
N ILE A 212 11.98 10.07 -5.46
CA ILE A 212 13.39 10.44 -5.37
C ILE A 212 14.25 9.59 -6.32
N ALA A 213 14.03 8.26 -6.34
CA ALA A 213 14.73 7.37 -7.25
C ALA A 213 14.44 7.72 -8.73
N ALA A 214 13.19 8.04 -9.07
CA ALA A 214 12.82 8.47 -10.40
C ALA A 214 13.47 9.80 -10.80
N CYS A 215 13.54 10.78 -9.89
CA CYS A 215 14.24 12.03 -10.15
C CYS A 215 15.75 11.81 -10.38
N GLN A 216 16.41 10.97 -9.57
CA GLN A 216 17.81 10.61 -9.80
C GLN A 216 18.01 9.91 -11.15
N ALA A 217 17.08 9.04 -11.55
CA ALA A 217 17.12 8.33 -12.82
C ALA A 217 16.77 9.21 -14.04
N ALA A 218 16.02 10.30 -13.84
CA ALA A 218 15.62 11.20 -14.91
C ALA A 218 16.66 12.29 -15.18
N GLY A 219 17.47 12.67 -14.18
CA GLY A 219 18.45 13.71 -14.38
C GLY A 219 19.25 14.07 -13.14
N PRO A 220 20.10 15.10 -13.23
CA PRO A 220 20.91 15.60 -12.13
C PRO A 220 20.11 16.42 -11.09
N PHE A 221 18.86 16.05 -10.82
CA PHE A 221 17.94 16.80 -9.98
C PHE A 221 18.34 16.72 -8.51
N THR A 222 18.38 17.86 -7.82
CA THR A 222 18.69 17.99 -6.39
C THR A 222 17.44 18.14 -5.53
N PHE A 223 16.29 18.32 -6.17
CA PHE A 223 14.98 18.41 -5.56
C PHE A 223 14.03 17.39 -6.20
N ALA A 224 13.28 16.72 -5.35
CA ALA A 224 12.16 15.87 -5.71
C ALA A 224 10.94 16.36 -4.94
N GLY A 225 9.77 16.27 -5.54
CA GLY A 225 8.54 16.77 -4.94
C GLY A 225 7.36 15.88 -5.29
N LEU A 226 6.59 15.53 -4.27
CA LEU A 226 5.42 14.69 -4.39
C LEU A 226 4.18 15.56 -4.34
N GLU A 227 3.29 15.42 -5.34
CA GLU A 227 2.06 16.19 -5.43
C GLU A 227 0.86 15.27 -5.62
N ASN A 228 -0.27 15.67 -5.03
CA ASN A 228 -1.58 15.08 -5.29
C ASN A 228 -1.65 13.55 -5.07
N GLY A 229 -0.80 13.01 -4.21
CA GLY A 229 -0.76 11.59 -3.88
C GLY A 229 -0.12 10.69 -4.94
N HIS A 230 0.07 11.16 -6.17
CA HIS A 230 0.50 10.30 -7.28
C HIS A 230 1.48 10.95 -8.26
N GLU A 231 1.68 12.25 -8.20
CA GLU A 231 2.60 12.95 -9.10
C GLU A 231 4.00 13.03 -8.47
N CYS A 232 5.01 12.98 -9.31
CA CYS A 232 6.39 13.19 -8.93
C CYS A 232 7.02 14.25 -9.84
N TRP A 233 7.66 15.22 -9.21
CA TRP A 233 8.26 16.38 -9.85
C TRP A 233 9.71 16.53 -9.41
N CYS A 234 10.57 16.95 -10.33
CA CYS A 234 12.01 17.02 -10.13
C CYS A 234 12.56 18.35 -10.64
N ASP A 235 13.56 18.88 -9.95
CA ASP A 235 14.32 20.03 -10.43
C ASP A 235 15.69 20.13 -9.75
N THR A 236 16.50 21.07 -10.22
CA THR A 236 17.75 21.51 -9.60
C THR A 236 17.58 22.72 -8.69
N ALA A 237 16.39 23.34 -8.69
CA ALA A 237 16.04 24.46 -7.83
C ALA A 237 14.54 24.47 -7.49
N VAL A 238 14.18 25.12 -6.40
CA VAL A 238 12.79 25.41 -6.03
C VAL A 238 12.42 26.79 -6.60
N HIS A 239 11.41 26.85 -7.47
CA HIS A 239 11.04 28.06 -8.20
C HIS A 239 9.95 28.90 -7.51
N ALA A 240 10.09 30.23 -7.58
CA ALA A 240 9.07 31.19 -7.15
C ALA A 240 7.84 31.16 -8.11
N PRO A 241 6.61 31.49 -7.64
CA PRO A 241 6.26 32.17 -6.39
C PRO A 241 5.85 31.22 -5.24
N THR A 242 6.43 30.02 -5.17
CA THR A 242 6.10 29.04 -4.13
C THR A 242 6.22 29.61 -2.71
N GLN A 243 5.37 29.12 -1.81
CA GLN A 243 5.37 29.44 -0.38
C GLN A 243 5.52 28.17 0.43
N HIS A 244 6.39 28.22 1.43
CA HIS A 244 6.46 27.19 2.47
C HIS A 244 5.22 27.30 3.37
N VAL A 245 4.42 26.24 3.43
CA VAL A 245 3.17 26.13 4.19
C VAL A 245 3.29 24.99 5.22
N GLY A 246 2.30 24.87 6.10
CA GLY A 246 2.34 23.83 7.13
C GLY A 246 2.19 22.42 6.54
N ASP A 247 2.89 21.45 7.11
CA ASP A 247 2.87 20.03 6.72
C ASP A 247 1.46 19.42 6.66
N ALA A 248 0.50 19.99 7.40
CA ALA A 248 -0.91 19.59 7.34
C ALA A 248 -1.50 19.70 5.93
N ASP A 249 -1.01 20.64 5.11
CA ASP A 249 -1.45 20.84 3.74
C ASP A 249 -0.96 19.75 2.79
N CYS A 250 0.08 18.98 3.15
CA CYS A 250 0.69 17.93 2.33
C CYS A 250 0.31 16.50 2.77
N ARG A 251 -0.86 16.32 3.41
CA ARG A 251 -1.31 15.03 3.97
C ARG A 251 -2.25 14.22 3.07
N MET A 252 -2.04 14.24 1.76
CA MET A 252 -2.68 13.27 0.87
C MET A 252 -1.87 11.98 0.88
N LEU A 253 -2.54 10.83 0.96
CA LEU A 253 -1.88 9.53 0.91
C LEU A 253 -1.19 9.29 -0.43
N CYS A 254 -0.07 8.58 -0.35
CA CYS A 254 0.62 8.06 -1.52
C CYS A 254 -0.23 7.03 -2.28
N SER A 255 -0.20 7.06 -3.61
CA SER A 255 -0.98 6.16 -4.46
C SER A 255 -0.46 4.73 -4.46
N ALA A 256 0.84 4.55 -4.17
CA ALA A 256 1.46 3.24 -4.02
C ALA A 256 1.33 2.65 -2.61
N THR A 257 1.08 3.48 -1.59
CA THR A 257 1.06 3.03 -0.19
C THR A 257 0.19 3.93 0.69
N HIS A 258 -0.57 3.33 1.60
CA HIS A 258 -1.32 4.08 2.61
C HIS A 258 -0.51 4.36 3.89
N ALA A 259 0.80 4.14 3.88
CA ALA A 259 1.69 4.35 5.02
C ALA A 259 2.42 5.71 5.02
N GLU A 260 2.30 6.48 3.92
CA GLU A 260 3.04 7.72 3.73
C GLU A 260 2.18 8.82 3.10
N TYR A 261 2.60 10.07 3.28
CA TYR A 261 2.00 11.24 2.64
C TYR A 261 2.81 11.72 1.43
N CYS A 262 2.11 12.06 0.35
CA CYS A 262 2.65 12.41 -0.96
C CYS A 262 2.08 13.77 -1.45
N GLY A 263 2.19 14.81 -0.62
CA GLY A 263 1.71 16.15 -0.95
C GLY A 263 0.20 16.29 -0.87
N ASN A 264 -0.40 17.16 -1.68
CA ASN A 264 -1.84 17.32 -1.88
C ASN A 264 -2.06 18.11 -3.18
N ALA A 265 -3.31 18.39 -3.56
CA ALA A 265 -3.60 19.24 -4.72
C ALA A 265 -2.99 20.64 -4.55
N ASN A 266 -2.13 21.05 -5.48
CA ASN A 266 -1.37 22.32 -5.42
C ASN A 266 -0.48 22.43 -4.18
N ARG A 267 0.00 21.30 -3.66
CA ARG A 267 0.88 21.19 -2.48
C ARG A 267 1.94 20.13 -2.71
N LEU A 268 3.19 20.56 -2.89
CA LEU A 268 4.35 19.71 -3.08
C LEU A 268 5.03 19.41 -1.73
N ALA A 269 5.15 18.13 -1.39
CA ALA A 269 6.06 17.68 -0.34
C ALA A 269 7.48 17.60 -0.94
N ILE A 270 8.35 18.57 -0.61
CA ILE A 270 9.67 18.71 -1.25
C ILE A 270 10.76 18.02 -0.41
N TYR A 271 11.64 17.32 -1.11
CA TYR A 271 12.83 16.67 -0.59
C TYR A 271 14.06 17.24 -1.28
N GLN A 272 15.12 17.45 -0.51
CA GLN A 272 16.40 17.95 -1.01
C GLN A 272 17.52 16.94 -0.77
N PHE A 273 18.37 16.78 -1.78
CA PHE A 273 19.61 16.02 -1.66
C PHE A 273 20.61 16.72 -0.72
N SER A 274 21.01 16.03 0.35
CA SER A 274 21.78 16.57 1.47
C SER A 274 23.28 16.20 1.48
N ALA A 275 23.79 15.44 0.50
CA ALA A 275 25.24 15.18 0.45
C ALA A 275 26.01 16.39 -0.11
N ASN A 276 27.24 16.62 0.37
CA ASN A 276 28.17 17.61 -0.20
C ASN A 276 28.51 17.22 -1.65
N GLY A 277 27.64 17.54 -2.60
CA GLY A 277 27.80 17.16 -4.00
C GLY A 277 26.50 17.23 -4.81
N LYS A 278 26.61 16.80 -6.06
CA LYS A 278 25.51 16.59 -6.99
C LYS A 278 24.99 15.16 -6.79
N PRO A 279 23.67 14.91 -6.70
CA PRO A 279 23.15 13.55 -6.70
C PRO A 279 23.71 12.80 -7.92
N PRO A 280 24.13 11.54 -7.77
CA PRO A 280 24.58 10.77 -8.91
C PRO A 280 23.44 10.81 -9.94
N GLY A 281 23.75 11.32 -11.13
CA GLY A 281 22.77 11.40 -12.21
C GLY A 281 22.33 10.00 -12.65
N PRO A 282 21.48 9.92 -13.68
CA PRO A 282 21.02 8.66 -14.24
C PRO A 282 22.23 7.76 -14.46
N GLN A 283 22.21 6.57 -13.88
CA GLN A 283 23.26 5.59 -14.14
C GLN A 283 23.05 5.11 -15.59
N VAL A 284 23.70 5.79 -16.54
CA VAL A 284 23.62 5.44 -17.96
C VAL A 284 24.37 4.13 -18.14
N CYS A 285 23.72 3.15 -18.78
CA CYS A 285 24.37 1.91 -19.20
C CYS A 285 25.65 2.24 -19.98
N LEU A 286 26.79 1.82 -19.47
CA LEU A 286 28.08 2.01 -20.11
C LEU A 286 28.28 1.04 -21.26
N ASP A 287 27.89 -0.21 -21.04
CA ASP A 287 28.01 -1.26 -22.04
C ASP A 287 26.82 -2.23 -21.95
N THR A 288 26.28 -2.58 -23.11
CA THR A 288 25.20 -3.55 -23.31
C THR A 288 25.68 -4.82 -24.01
N SER A 289 26.98 -4.91 -24.31
CA SER A 289 27.60 -5.97 -25.09
C SER A 289 29.01 -6.30 -24.59
N LEU A 290 29.12 -7.33 -23.76
CA LEU A 290 30.36 -7.78 -23.13
C LEU A 290 30.52 -9.29 -23.29
N THR A 291 31.72 -9.78 -23.60
CA THR A 291 31.98 -11.22 -23.71
C THR A 291 32.88 -11.72 -22.59
N ASN A 292 32.70 -13.00 -22.23
CA ASN A 292 33.56 -13.74 -21.31
C ASN A 292 33.82 -13.02 -19.97
N PHE A 293 32.76 -12.82 -19.19
CA PHE A 293 32.87 -12.32 -17.83
C PHE A 293 32.30 -13.30 -16.82
N THR A 294 32.65 -13.07 -15.56
CA THR A 294 32.04 -13.72 -14.42
C THR A 294 31.44 -12.68 -13.48
N LEU A 295 30.58 -13.11 -12.55
CA LEU A 295 29.91 -12.19 -11.63
C LEU A 295 30.36 -12.44 -10.19
N ARG A 296 30.62 -11.36 -9.47
CA ARG A 296 31.00 -11.39 -8.05
C ARG A 296 30.05 -10.51 -7.25
N ALA A 297 29.43 -11.06 -6.22
CA ALA A 297 28.66 -10.30 -5.26
C ALA A 297 29.61 -9.70 -4.20
N GLN A 298 29.66 -8.37 -4.11
CA GLN A 298 30.38 -7.63 -3.09
C GLN A 298 29.42 -7.22 -1.98
N PHE A 299 29.70 -7.59 -0.74
CA PHE A 299 28.85 -7.23 0.39
C PHE A 299 28.90 -5.73 0.67
N LYS A 300 27.73 -5.08 0.79
CA LYS A 300 27.66 -3.68 1.24
C LYS A 300 28.00 -3.57 2.73
N ASN A 301 27.67 -4.62 3.50
CA ASN A 301 27.97 -4.74 4.93
C ASN A 301 28.89 -5.96 5.18
N PRO A 302 30.22 -5.82 5.00
CA PRO A 302 31.15 -6.91 5.25
C PRO A 302 31.10 -7.37 6.71
N GLY A 303 31.33 -8.66 6.94
CA GLY A 303 31.38 -9.22 8.29
C GLY A 303 30.10 -9.90 8.76
N VAL A 304 29.00 -9.76 8.03
CA VAL A 304 27.75 -10.47 8.31
C VAL A 304 27.72 -11.79 7.54
N THR A 305 27.42 -12.88 8.24
CA THR A 305 27.25 -14.21 7.64
C THR A 305 25.84 -14.36 7.08
N VAL A 306 25.73 -14.92 5.89
CA VAL A 306 24.48 -15.24 5.18
C VAL A 306 24.29 -16.74 5.15
N GLY A 307 23.21 -17.19 5.80
CA GLY A 307 22.88 -18.60 5.98
C GLY A 307 23.72 -19.29 7.05
N VAL A 308 23.06 -19.96 8.02
CA VAL A 308 23.42 -21.22 8.73
C VAL A 308 22.27 -21.58 9.70
N VAL A 309 21.61 -22.73 9.53
CA VAL A 309 21.29 -23.74 10.59
C VAL A 309 21.02 -25.09 9.89
N GLY A 310 21.83 -26.13 10.16
CA GLY A 310 21.53 -27.54 9.81
C GLY A 310 22.43 -28.24 8.77
N SER A 311 23.00 -27.54 7.77
CA SER A 311 23.71 -28.15 6.62
C SER A 311 25.18 -27.71 6.39
N GLY A 312 25.73 -26.82 7.25
CA GLY A 312 27.14 -26.41 7.22
C GLY A 312 27.56 -25.64 5.96
N GLN A 313 26.77 -24.65 5.55
CA GLN A 313 27.01 -23.78 4.40
C GLN A 313 27.12 -22.32 4.87
N GLU A 314 28.34 -21.79 4.95
CA GLU A 314 28.61 -20.40 5.34
C GLU A 314 28.93 -19.56 4.08
N VAL A 315 28.20 -18.47 3.87
CA VAL A 315 28.50 -17.47 2.83
C VAL A 315 28.62 -16.11 3.49
N GLY A 316 29.76 -15.43 3.34
CA GLY A 316 30.02 -14.21 4.11
C GLY A 316 30.59 -14.49 5.50
N GLY A 317 30.85 -13.44 6.26
CA GLY A 317 31.52 -13.52 7.57
C GLY A 317 32.64 -12.49 7.73
N PRO A 318 33.30 -12.44 8.90
CA PRO A 318 34.23 -11.36 9.30
C PRO A 318 35.40 -11.15 8.34
N ASN A 319 35.82 -12.19 7.61
CA ASN A 319 36.96 -12.14 6.70
C ASN A 319 36.56 -12.20 5.21
N GLN A 320 35.27 -12.14 4.89
CA GLN A 320 34.77 -12.28 3.52
C GLN A 320 34.02 -11.02 3.07
N SER A 321 34.65 -10.26 2.17
CA SER A 321 34.09 -9.03 1.60
C SER A 321 33.34 -9.25 0.28
N SER A 322 33.47 -10.42 -0.32
CA SER A 322 32.78 -10.78 -1.56
C SER A 322 32.67 -12.29 -1.77
N VAL A 323 31.79 -12.71 -2.67
CA VAL A 323 31.59 -14.11 -3.07
C VAL A 323 31.35 -14.21 -4.57
N GLN A 324 31.91 -15.24 -5.20
CA GLN A 324 31.69 -15.51 -6.61
C GLN A 324 30.27 -16.06 -6.84
N LEU A 325 29.55 -15.51 -7.81
CA LEU A 325 28.26 -16.03 -8.22
C LEU A 325 28.42 -17.15 -9.25
N LYS A 326 27.54 -18.12 -9.18
CA LYS A 326 27.46 -19.30 -10.06
C LYS A 326 26.07 -19.39 -10.66
N VAL A 327 25.98 -19.93 -11.87
CA VAL A 327 24.70 -20.33 -12.46
C VAL A 327 24.38 -21.75 -12.02
N VAL A 328 23.27 -21.94 -11.33
CA VAL A 328 22.87 -23.22 -10.73
C VAL A 328 21.53 -23.66 -11.34
N ALA A 329 21.46 -24.91 -11.79
CA ALA A 329 20.22 -25.51 -12.27
C ALA A 329 19.23 -25.70 -11.11
N VAL A 330 17.97 -25.28 -11.32
CA VAL A 330 16.92 -25.35 -10.29
C VAL A 330 15.72 -26.18 -10.71
N GLU A 331 15.43 -26.27 -12.02
CA GLU A 331 14.33 -27.07 -12.53
C GLU A 331 14.66 -27.61 -13.92
N MET A 332 14.34 -28.88 -14.15
CA MET A 332 14.46 -29.55 -15.44
C MET A 332 13.11 -30.16 -15.83
N ALA A 333 12.54 -29.65 -16.90
CA ALA A 333 11.35 -30.21 -17.55
C ALA A 333 11.70 -30.66 -18.97
N LYS A 334 10.79 -31.38 -19.63
CA LYS A 334 11.01 -31.82 -21.01
C LYS A 334 11.25 -30.59 -21.91
N ASN A 335 12.44 -30.53 -22.52
CA ASN A 335 12.91 -29.45 -23.39
C ASN A 335 13.09 -28.07 -22.73
N VAL A 336 13.07 -27.97 -21.39
CA VAL A 336 13.27 -26.70 -20.69
C VAL A 336 14.16 -26.90 -19.47
N LEU A 337 15.22 -26.10 -19.36
CA LEU A 337 16.08 -26.00 -18.18
C LEU A 337 16.00 -24.59 -17.61
N TRP A 338 15.74 -24.49 -16.31
CA TRP A 338 15.81 -23.24 -15.55
C TRP A 338 17.03 -23.21 -14.64
N THR A 339 17.69 -22.06 -14.61
CA THR A 339 18.86 -21.81 -13.78
C THR A 339 18.76 -20.45 -13.09
N VAL A 340 19.42 -20.28 -11.95
CA VAL A 340 19.48 -19.01 -11.19
C VAL A 340 20.91 -18.61 -10.87
N LEU A 341 21.13 -17.32 -10.58
CA LEU A 341 22.37 -16.85 -9.96
C LEU A 341 22.39 -17.15 -8.46
N SER A 342 23.44 -17.82 -8.00
CA SER A 342 23.56 -18.27 -6.62
C SER A 342 25.00 -18.15 -6.12
N ALA A 343 25.17 -17.82 -4.83
CA ALA A 343 26.45 -17.81 -4.13
C ALA A 343 26.78 -19.19 -3.50
N CYS A 344 26.15 -20.25 -3.97
CA CYS A 344 26.27 -21.59 -3.40
C CYS A 344 27.72 -22.15 -3.50
N PRO A 345 28.43 -22.33 -2.37
CA PRO A 345 29.82 -22.76 -2.38
C PRO A 345 29.96 -24.22 -2.81
N LYS A 346 29.02 -25.08 -2.39
CA LYS A 346 29.00 -26.52 -2.71
C LYS A 346 28.39 -26.85 -4.06
N CYS A 347 27.65 -25.94 -4.68
CA CYS A 347 27.04 -26.19 -5.98
C CYS A 347 28.11 -26.20 -7.08
N CYS A 348 28.03 -27.21 -7.95
CA CYS A 348 28.73 -27.22 -9.22
C CYS A 348 27.99 -26.30 -10.21
N SER A 349 28.74 -25.67 -11.10
CA SER A 349 28.19 -24.91 -12.21
C SER A 349 28.88 -25.34 -13.50
N GLU A 350 28.09 -25.71 -14.49
CA GLU A 350 28.58 -26.05 -15.84
C GLU A 350 28.74 -24.80 -16.71
N TRP A 351 28.41 -23.62 -16.18
CA TRP A 351 28.45 -22.34 -16.89
C TRP A 351 29.46 -21.38 -16.24
N PRO A 352 30.76 -21.56 -16.50
CA PRO A 352 31.81 -20.79 -15.82
C PRO A 352 31.91 -19.34 -16.30
N SER A 353 31.30 -18.99 -17.43
CA SER A 353 31.35 -17.63 -18.00
C SER A 353 29.98 -17.22 -18.54
N LEU A 354 29.81 -15.91 -18.64
CA LEU A 354 28.64 -15.26 -19.19
C LEU A 354 29.07 -14.30 -20.30
N SER A 355 28.13 -14.03 -21.21
CA SER A 355 28.18 -12.87 -22.10
C SER A 355 26.94 -12.02 -21.92
N LEU A 356 27.05 -10.76 -22.30
CA LEU A 356 25.99 -9.78 -22.38
C LEU A 356 25.96 -9.37 -23.86
N SER A 357 24.80 -9.39 -24.49
CA SER A 357 24.63 -8.96 -25.87
C SER A 357 23.28 -8.29 -26.02
N ASN A 358 23.28 -7.02 -26.41
CA ASN A 358 22.07 -6.18 -26.46
C ASN A 358 21.23 -6.30 -25.19
N SER A 359 21.89 -6.19 -24.03
CA SER A 359 21.25 -6.25 -22.71
C SER A 359 20.68 -7.62 -22.29
N ILE A 360 20.95 -8.68 -23.04
CA ILE A 360 20.60 -10.07 -22.71
C ILE A 360 21.84 -10.78 -22.17
N VAL A 361 21.72 -11.39 -21.00
CA VAL A 361 22.80 -12.19 -20.41
C VAL A 361 22.65 -13.65 -20.84
N SER A 362 23.74 -14.26 -21.29
CA SER A 362 23.82 -15.64 -21.74
C SER A 362 24.96 -16.37 -21.04
N PRO A 363 24.65 -17.34 -20.15
CA PRO A 363 25.65 -18.24 -19.61
C PRO A 363 26.14 -19.28 -20.64
N HIS A 364 27.43 -19.58 -20.64
CA HIS A 364 28.06 -20.50 -21.60
C HIS A 364 28.43 -21.83 -20.96
N SER A 365 27.84 -22.93 -21.45
CA SER A 365 28.10 -24.27 -20.92
C SER A 365 29.43 -24.81 -21.42
N ILE A 366 30.25 -25.38 -20.54
CA ILE A 366 31.45 -26.14 -20.93
C ILE A 366 31.15 -27.60 -21.26
N VAL A 367 29.96 -28.09 -20.91
CA VAL A 367 29.55 -29.48 -21.12
C VAL A 367 28.73 -29.61 -22.40
N VAL A 368 27.85 -28.65 -22.69
CA VAL A 368 26.92 -28.68 -23.81
C VAL A 368 26.99 -27.38 -24.61
N SER A 369 27.90 -27.31 -25.58
CA SER A 369 28.13 -26.09 -26.38
C SER A 369 26.94 -25.65 -27.23
N THR A 370 25.96 -26.52 -27.46
CA THR A 370 24.71 -26.22 -28.19
C THR A 370 23.61 -25.68 -27.28
N GLN A 371 23.78 -25.73 -25.96
CA GLN A 371 22.79 -25.25 -25.02
C GLN A 371 22.82 -23.73 -24.94
N GLN A 372 21.89 -23.08 -25.64
CA GLN A 372 21.72 -21.63 -25.57
C GLN A 372 20.80 -21.28 -24.41
N MET A 373 21.34 -20.58 -23.43
CA MET A 373 20.59 -20.00 -22.33
C MET A 373 20.57 -18.48 -22.43
N THR A 374 19.43 -17.89 -22.11
CA THR A 374 19.24 -16.44 -22.10
C THR A 374 18.51 -16.00 -20.85
N SER A 375 18.79 -14.78 -20.40
CA SER A 375 18.17 -14.17 -19.23
C SER A 375 16.68 -13.92 -19.45
N THR A 376 15.88 -14.09 -18.40
CA THR A 376 14.46 -13.75 -18.42
C THR A 376 14.20 -12.46 -17.64
N LEU A 377 12.96 -11.96 -17.73
CA LEU A 377 12.49 -10.89 -16.88
C LEU A 377 12.42 -11.39 -15.44
N THR A 378 13.15 -10.73 -14.55
CA THR A 378 13.15 -10.97 -13.11
C THR A 378 12.23 -9.95 -12.44
N ASN A 379 11.27 -10.42 -11.66
CA ASN A 379 10.39 -9.57 -10.85
C ASN A 379 11.06 -9.22 -9.52
N ASP A 380 10.56 -8.19 -8.85
CA ASP A 380 10.96 -7.92 -7.47
C ASP A 380 10.68 -9.13 -6.59
N GLY A 381 11.63 -9.47 -5.74
CA GLY A 381 11.60 -10.61 -4.86
C GLY A 381 12.14 -11.90 -5.46
N GLU A 382 12.40 -11.95 -6.77
CA GLU A 382 12.84 -13.16 -7.48
C GLU A 382 14.34 -13.20 -7.73
N SER A 383 14.86 -14.41 -7.95
CA SER A 383 16.26 -14.58 -8.35
C SER A 383 16.42 -14.33 -9.86
N PRO A 384 17.46 -13.57 -10.28
CA PRO A 384 17.90 -13.55 -11.67
C PRO A 384 18.06 -14.96 -12.24
N ASN A 385 17.33 -15.24 -13.31
CA ASN A 385 17.25 -16.59 -13.87
C ASN A 385 17.46 -16.61 -15.39
N PHE A 386 17.87 -17.78 -15.87
CA PHE A 386 18.12 -18.05 -17.28
C PHE A 386 17.45 -19.34 -17.69
N VAL A 387 16.96 -19.36 -18.93
CA VAL A 387 16.26 -20.51 -19.48
C VAL A 387 16.94 -20.99 -20.77
N ALA A 388 17.11 -22.31 -20.88
CA ALA A 388 17.33 -22.99 -22.15
C ALA A 388 16.05 -23.71 -22.54
N SER A 389 15.52 -23.45 -23.73
CA SER A 389 14.28 -24.06 -24.21
C SER A 389 14.37 -24.45 -25.69
N ILE A 390 13.48 -25.35 -26.13
CA ILE A 390 13.27 -25.65 -27.55
C ILE A 390 11.79 -25.38 -27.88
N PRO A 391 11.47 -24.36 -28.72
CA PRO A 391 12.39 -23.41 -29.36
C PRO A 391 13.10 -22.48 -28.36
N ALA A 392 14.23 -21.90 -28.78
CA ALA A 392 15.06 -21.04 -27.93
C ALA A 392 14.28 -19.80 -27.45
N PHE A 393 14.40 -19.51 -26.15
CA PHE A 393 13.85 -18.28 -25.57
C PHE A 393 14.69 -17.08 -26.02
N PRO A 394 14.06 -15.99 -26.51
CA PRO A 394 14.79 -14.87 -27.11
C PRO A 394 15.61 -14.04 -26.11
N GLY A 395 15.36 -14.20 -24.80
CA GLY A 395 16.00 -13.41 -23.75
C GLY A 395 15.30 -12.07 -23.49
N SER A 396 15.48 -11.52 -22.29
CA SER A 396 14.97 -10.21 -21.87
C SER A 396 16.10 -9.18 -21.81
N GLN A 397 15.89 -8.03 -22.46
CA GLN A 397 16.87 -6.94 -22.59
C GLN A 397 16.85 -6.01 -21.37
N THR A 398 17.28 -6.53 -20.22
CA THR A 398 17.13 -5.84 -18.92
C THR A 398 18.46 -5.54 -18.25
N TYR A 399 19.57 -6.08 -18.75
CA TYR A 399 20.88 -5.97 -18.10
C TYR A 399 21.79 -4.98 -18.80
N CYS A 400 22.64 -4.29 -18.04
CA CYS A 400 23.77 -3.56 -18.60
C CYS A 400 24.89 -3.43 -17.58
N THR A 401 26.03 -2.90 -17.99
CA THR A 401 27.12 -2.55 -17.06
C THR A 401 27.11 -1.06 -16.74
N ILE A 402 27.47 -0.70 -15.51
CA ILE A 402 27.49 0.68 -15.01
C ILE A 402 28.74 0.89 -14.14
N THR A 403 29.39 2.05 -14.22
CA THR A 403 30.51 2.40 -13.33
C THR A 403 30.00 2.74 -11.95
N ASP A 404 30.63 2.17 -10.92
CA ASP A 404 30.47 2.70 -9.58
C ASP A 404 31.20 4.05 -9.48
N SER A 405 30.44 5.15 -9.52
CA SER A 405 30.97 6.52 -9.47
C SER A 405 31.74 6.87 -8.19
N ILE A 406 31.67 6.02 -7.15
CA ILE A 406 32.27 6.23 -5.83
C ILE A 406 33.43 5.25 -5.60
N ALA A 407 33.53 4.20 -6.41
CA ALA A 407 34.63 3.26 -6.32
C ALA A 407 35.95 3.85 -6.84
N PRO A 408 37.11 3.39 -6.31
CA PRO A 408 38.42 3.78 -6.82
C PRO A 408 38.52 3.57 -8.33
N ILE A 409 39.26 4.44 -9.02
CA ILE A 409 39.54 4.33 -10.45
C ILE A 409 40.12 2.93 -10.75
N GLY A 410 39.53 2.26 -11.75
CA GLY A 410 39.90 0.88 -12.12
C GLY A 410 39.12 -0.22 -11.40
N SER A 411 38.13 0.13 -10.57
CA SER A 411 37.22 -0.85 -9.99
C SER A 411 36.36 -1.52 -11.06
N PRO A 412 35.99 -2.82 -10.89
CA PRO A 412 35.12 -3.49 -11.83
C PRO A 412 33.76 -2.79 -11.98
N PRO A 413 33.18 -2.74 -13.19
CA PRO A 413 31.84 -2.21 -13.37
C PRO A 413 30.81 -3.09 -12.66
N LEU A 414 29.67 -2.49 -12.31
CA LEU A 414 28.53 -3.19 -11.72
C LEU A 414 27.59 -3.69 -12.80
N LEU A 415 26.99 -4.86 -12.58
CA LEU A 415 25.85 -5.33 -13.36
C LEU A 415 24.60 -4.63 -12.85
N ALA A 416 23.92 -3.93 -13.74
CA ALA A 416 22.61 -3.35 -13.50
C ALA A 416 21.52 -4.25 -14.07
N PHE A 417 20.38 -4.31 -13.38
CA PHE A 417 19.14 -4.87 -13.91
C PHE A 417 18.06 -3.79 -13.86
N ASN A 418 17.43 -3.51 -15.01
CA ASN A 418 16.50 -2.38 -15.18
C ASN A 418 17.08 -1.05 -14.65
N GLY A 419 18.38 -0.82 -14.89
CA GLY A 419 19.09 0.39 -14.45
C GLY A 419 19.46 0.44 -12.96
N LYS A 420 19.07 -0.57 -12.16
CA LYS A 420 19.41 -0.65 -10.73
C LYS A 420 20.63 -1.53 -10.51
N THR A 421 21.64 -1.01 -9.80
CA THR A 421 22.84 -1.76 -9.38
C THR A 421 22.83 -2.11 -7.90
N ASP A 422 21.97 -1.45 -7.12
CA ASP A 422 21.95 -1.46 -5.66
C ASP A 422 20.77 -2.24 -5.06
N ALA A 423 19.92 -2.84 -5.90
CA ALA A 423 18.72 -3.58 -5.50
C ALA A 423 18.97 -5.07 -5.22
N PHE A 424 20.20 -5.56 -5.33
CA PHE A 424 20.50 -6.98 -5.15
C PHE A 424 20.80 -7.34 -3.69
N SER A 425 20.36 -8.52 -3.27
CA SER A 425 20.73 -9.12 -1.99
C SER A 425 21.02 -10.61 -2.13
N LEU A 426 21.85 -11.15 -1.25
CA LEU A 426 22.01 -12.59 -1.06
C LEU A 426 21.04 -13.06 0.02
N CYS A 427 20.14 -13.97 -0.33
CA CYS A 427 19.11 -14.48 0.56
C CYS A 427 19.24 -16.00 0.72
N THR A 428 19.06 -16.50 1.93
CA THR A 428 19.06 -17.95 2.19
C THR A 428 17.72 -18.54 1.76
N ASN A 429 17.75 -19.45 0.79
CA ASN A 429 16.56 -20.11 0.28
C ASN A 429 16.12 -21.24 1.23
N THR A 430 15.03 -21.00 1.95
CA THR A 430 14.46 -21.93 2.95
C THR A 430 13.85 -23.18 2.32
N SER A 431 13.59 -23.15 1.02
CA SER A 431 12.96 -24.26 0.27
C SER A 431 13.97 -25.09 -0.55
N ALA A 432 15.25 -24.72 -0.55
CA ALA A 432 16.28 -25.34 -1.38
C ALA A 432 17.57 -25.63 -0.60
N ASP A 433 17.45 -26.39 0.49
CA ASP A 433 18.59 -26.81 1.35
C ASP A 433 19.50 -25.64 1.78
N ALA A 434 18.90 -24.50 2.13
CA ALA A 434 19.61 -23.29 2.52
C ALA A 434 20.60 -22.76 1.45
N ARG A 435 20.35 -23.03 0.16
CA ARG A 435 21.09 -22.41 -0.94
C ARG A 435 20.99 -20.89 -0.85
N VAL A 436 22.12 -20.19 -0.98
CA VAL A 436 22.15 -18.72 -0.91
C VAL A 436 22.02 -18.15 -2.31
N ASP A 437 20.83 -17.66 -2.65
CA ASP A 437 20.50 -17.16 -3.97
C ASP A 437 20.67 -15.63 -4.06
N LEU A 438 21.07 -15.15 -5.23
CA LEU A 438 21.00 -13.72 -5.52
C LEU A 438 19.53 -13.38 -5.80
N VAL A 439 18.98 -12.42 -5.07
CA VAL A 439 17.61 -11.95 -5.20
C VAL A 439 17.60 -10.48 -5.62
N PHE A 440 16.78 -10.13 -6.61
CA PHE A 440 16.57 -8.76 -7.04
C PHE A 440 15.40 -8.14 -6.26
N SER A 441 15.61 -6.97 -5.66
CA SER A 441 14.63 -6.24 -4.85
C SER A 441 13.84 -7.15 -3.88
N PRO A 442 14.50 -7.81 -2.91
CA PRO A 442 13.83 -8.78 -2.03
C PRO A 442 12.63 -8.16 -1.30
N VAL A 443 11.56 -8.93 -1.12
CA VAL A 443 10.27 -8.47 -0.56
C VAL A 443 9.90 -9.18 0.74
N THR A 444 9.10 -8.54 1.58
CA THR A 444 8.58 -9.13 2.82
C THR A 444 7.55 -10.22 2.51
N GLY A 445 7.57 -11.31 3.29
CA GLY A 445 6.57 -12.38 3.19
C GLY A 445 6.76 -13.33 2.01
N HIS A 446 7.92 -13.28 1.34
CA HIS A 446 8.25 -14.20 0.26
C HIS A 446 8.32 -15.66 0.76
N PRO A 447 7.79 -16.65 0.01
CA PRO A 447 7.72 -18.04 0.50
C PRO A 447 9.08 -18.73 0.65
N HIS A 448 10.12 -18.23 -0.02
CA HIS A 448 11.41 -18.91 -0.12
C HIS A 448 12.54 -18.27 0.69
N TYR A 449 12.35 -17.12 1.33
CA TYR A 449 13.37 -16.49 2.18
C TYR A 449 12.74 -15.55 3.20
N ASP A 450 13.50 -15.25 4.26
CA ASP A 450 13.20 -14.16 5.19
C ASP A 450 13.97 -12.90 4.75
N LEU A 451 13.25 -11.80 4.49
CA LEU A 451 13.83 -10.51 4.09
C LEU A 451 14.87 -10.03 5.10
N ASN A 452 14.63 -10.22 6.40
CA ASN A 452 15.55 -9.74 7.45
C ASN A 452 16.87 -10.53 7.49
N ALA A 453 16.90 -11.72 6.88
CA ALA A 453 18.09 -12.54 6.76
C ALA A 453 18.88 -12.28 5.46
N CYS A 454 18.32 -11.51 4.52
CA CYS A 454 19.00 -11.15 3.29
C CYS A 454 20.10 -10.11 3.54
N GLN A 455 21.24 -10.26 2.85
CA GLN A 455 22.32 -9.27 2.91
C GLN A 455 22.47 -8.51 1.60
N PRO A 456 22.47 -7.17 1.63
CA PRO A 456 22.58 -6.37 0.42
C PRO A 456 23.99 -6.46 -0.19
N VAL A 457 24.02 -6.57 -1.52
CA VAL A 457 25.26 -6.70 -2.29
C VAL A 457 25.25 -5.80 -3.52
N ASN A 458 26.44 -5.43 -3.99
CA ASN A 458 26.65 -4.94 -5.35
C ASN A 458 27.13 -6.11 -6.21
N VAL A 459 26.65 -6.21 -7.46
CA VAL A 459 27.09 -7.27 -8.38
C VAL A 459 28.16 -6.73 -9.31
N GLN A 460 29.41 -7.14 -9.13
CA GLN A 460 30.53 -6.75 -9.97
C GLN A 460 30.68 -7.68 -11.17
N VAL A 461 30.99 -7.10 -12.32
CA VAL A 461 31.32 -7.78 -13.57
C VAL A 461 32.83 -7.91 -13.67
N ILE A 462 33.33 -9.15 -13.62
CA ILE A 462 34.75 -9.47 -13.66
C ILE A 462 35.09 -10.02 -15.04
N THR A 463 35.69 -9.19 -15.88
CA THR A 463 36.23 -9.60 -17.18
C THR A 463 37.58 -10.29 -17.00
N SER A 464 37.82 -11.38 -17.73
CA SER A 464 39.08 -12.12 -17.72
C SER A 464 40.19 -11.42 -18.50
#